data_AF-A0A090RZR9-F1
#
_entry.id   AF-A0A090RZR9-F1
#
_cell.length_a   1.000
_cell.length_b   1.000
_cell.length_c   1.000
_cell.angle_alpha   90.00
_cell.angle_beta   90.00
_cell.angle_gamma   90.00
#
_symmetry.space_group_name_H-M   'P 1'
#
loop_
_entity.id
_entity.type
_entity.pdbx_description
1 polymer ?
#
loop_
_entity_poly.entity_id
_entity_poly.type
_entity_poly.pdbx_seq_one_letter_code
_entity_poly.pdbx_strand_id
1 'polypeptide(L)'
;MGEAKEAWAERIKLMLPYQVNMDVIKATGNPNVKFMHCLPAFHGEDTTVGKALAADYPELSQGCEVTDEVVESPYSIVFDEAENRMHTIKAVMVATLGQ
;
A
#
# COMPACT_ATOMS: atom_id res chain seq x y z
N MET A 1 1.72 14.35 -2.89
CA MET A 1 0.95 14.29 -1.62
C MET A 1 0.99 15.68 -0.99
N GLY A 2 -0.11 16.11 -0.37
CA GLY A 2 -0.37 17.52 -0.04
C GLY A 2 0.34 18.09 1.19
N GLU A 3 0.93 17.25 2.04
CA GLU A 3 1.79 17.70 3.14
C GLU A 3 3.16 18.18 2.61
N ALA A 4 3.71 19.20 3.26
CA ALA A 4 5.01 19.77 2.91
C ALA A 4 6.13 18.73 3.07
N LYS A 5 7.14 18.76 2.17
CA LYS A 5 8.21 17.75 2.14
C LYS A 5 9.04 17.73 3.43
N GLU A 6 9.12 18.87 4.09
CA GLU A 6 9.86 19.07 5.34
C GLU A 6 9.30 18.20 6.48
N ALA A 7 8.00 17.86 6.42
CA ALA A 7 7.35 17.00 7.41
C ALA A 7 7.58 15.49 7.15
N TRP A 8 8.09 15.11 5.98
CA TRP A 8 8.17 13.68 5.60
C TRP A 8 9.25 12.96 6.36
N ALA A 9 10.39 13.58 6.66
CA ALA A 9 11.46 12.94 7.42
C ALA A 9 11.00 12.48 8.81
N GLU A 10 10.25 13.33 9.52
CA GLU A 10 9.66 12.97 10.82
C GLU A 10 8.63 11.85 10.66
N ARG A 11 7.75 11.96 9.65
CA ARG A 11 6.70 10.98 9.41
C ARG A 11 7.25 9.61 9.01
N ILE A 12 8.26 9.56 8.14
CA ILE A 12 8.97 8.34 7.75
C ILE A 12 9.57 7.70 9.00
N LYS A 13 10.30 8.45 9.82
CA LYS A 13 10.90 7.92 11.05
C LYS A 13 9.87 7.32 12.00
N LEU A 14 8.70 7.95 12.14
CA LEU A 14 7.62 7.47 13.00
C LEU A 14 6.92 6.23 12.44
N MET A 15 6.72 6.16 11.12
CA MET A 15 5.89 5.15 10.47
C MET A 15 6.68 3.94 9.95
N LEU A 16 7.98 4.08 9.69
CA LEU A 16 8.81 3.01 9.15
C LEU A 16 8.77 1.70 9.97
N PRO A 17 8.73 1.72 11.33
CA PRO A 17 8.55 0.49 12.10
C PRO A 17 7.23 -0.26 11.85
N TYR A 18 6.26 0.39 11.20
CA TYR A 18 4.95 -0.17 10.86
C TYR A 18 4.84 -0.56 9.39
N GLN A 19 5.94 -0.50 8.62
CA GLN A 19 5.95 -0.96 7.23
C GLN A 19 5.48 -2.42 7.14
N VAL A 20 4.55 -2.68 6.22
CA VAL A 20 4.08 -4.04 5.97
C VAL A 20 5.09 -4.75 5.09
N ASN A 21 5.90 -5.61 5.71
CA ASN A 21 6.89 -6.46 5.05
C ASN A 21 6.62 -7.94 5.36
N MET A 22 7.45 -8.84 4.82
CA MET A 22 7.26 -10.27 5.04
C MET A 22 7.42 -10.70 6.50
N ASP A 23 8.14 -9.95 7.32
CA ASP A 23 8.22 -10.24 8.76
C ASP A 23 6.90 -9.93 9.45
N VAL A 24 6.19 -8.87 9.06
CA VAL A 24 4.81 -8.60 9.51
C VAL A 24 3.86 -9.71 9.06
N ILE A 25 3.93 -10.13 7.80
CA ILE A 25 3.11 -11.24 7.27
C ILE A 25 3.34 -12.52 8.09
N LYS A 26 4.61 -12.90 8.32
CA LYS A 26 4.96 -14.08 9.12
C LYS A 26 4.53 -13.96 10.59
N ALA A 27 4.66 -12.77 11.18
CA ALA A 27 4.29 -12.51 12.57
C ALA A 27 2.80 -12.72 12.85
N THR A 28 1.95 -12.72 11.84
CA THR A 28 0.51 -13.03 11.99
C THR A 28 0.26 -14.46 12.46
N GLY A 29 1.20 -15.39 12.19
CA GLY A 29 1.03 -16.82 12.47
C GLY A 29 -0.09 -17.50 11.69
N ASN A 30 -0.71 -16.80 10.72
CA ASN A 30 -1.83 -17.31 9.94
C ASN A 30 -1.38 -17.58 8.49
N PRO A 31 -1.32 -18.85 8.03
CA PRO A 31 -0.90 -19.17 6.66
C PRO A 31 -1.86 -18.63 5.59
N ASN A 32 -3.09 -18.26 5.98
CA ASN A 32 -4.11 -17.72 5.09
C ASN A 32 -4.26 -16.20 5.19
N VAL A 33 -3.35 -15.50 5.87
CA VAL A 33 -3.41 -14.03 5.94
C VAL A 33 -3.41 -13.42 4.54
N LYS A 34 -4.10 -12.30 4.37
CA LYS A 34 -4.11 -11.54 3.12
C LYS A 34 -3.67 -10.11 3.38
N PHE A 35 -2.99 -9.54 2.41
CA PHE A 35 -2.59 -8.15 2.37
C PHE A 35 -3.55 -7.36 1.47
N MET A 36 -4.02 -6.23 1.99
CA MET A 36 -4.94 -5.30 1.33
C MET A 36 -4.33 -3.90 1.38
N HIS A 37 -4.57 -3.10 0.35
CA HIS A 37 -4.12 -1.73 0.25
C HIS A 37 -4.93 -0.98 -0.82
N CYS A 38 -5.57 0.11 -0.41
CA CYS A 38 -6.26 1.01 -1.32
C CYS A 38 -5.22 1.76 -2.18
N LEU A 39 -5.00 1.28 -3.41
CA LEU A 39 -4.02 1.80 -4.38
C LEU A 39 -4.16 3.32 -4.63
N PRO A 40 -3.08 4.02 -5.06
CA PRO A 40 -1.73 3.49 -5.36
C PRO A 40 -0.91 3.18 -4.09
N ALA A 41 0.02 2.23 -4.21
CA ALA A 41 1.02 1.90 -3.19
C ALA A 41 2.43 2.30 -3.65
N PHE A 42 3.28 2.78 -2.75
CA PHE A 42 4.70 3.03 -2.99
C PHE A 42 5.51 1.82 -2.54
N HIS A 43 5.55 0.79 -3.37
CA HIS A 43 6.18 -0.49 -3.06
C HIS A 43 7.58 -0.66 -3.68
N GLY A 44 8.17 0.39 -4.25
CA GLY A 44 9.51 0.34 -4.83
C GLY A 44 9.84 1.57 -5.67
N GLU A 45 10.83 1.40 -6.56
CA GLU A 45 11.43 2.49 -7.34
C GLU A 45 10.86 2.62 -8.77
N ASP A 46 9.83 1.89 -9.16
CA ASP A 46 9.39 1.89 -10.56
C ASP A 46 8.69 3.18 -11.00
N THR A 47 8.27 4.01 -10.04
CA THR A 47 7.62 5.30 -10.31
C THR A 47 8.60 6.47 -10.14
N THR A 48 8.31 7.59 -10.80
CA THR A 48 9.12 8.82 -10.65
C THR A 48 9.19 9.30 -9.20
N VAL A 49 8.10 9.14 -8.43
CA VAL A 49 8.05 9.48 -7.01
C VAL A 49 8.81 8.46 -6.17
N GLY A 50 8.69 7.17 -6.47
CA GLY A 50 9.44 6.09 -5.81
C GLY A 50 10.96 6.26 -5.94
N LYS A 51 11.46 6.54 -7.15
CA LYS A 51 12.90 6.83 -7.38
C LYS A 51 13.38 8.04 -6.59
N ALA A 52 12.58 9.11 -6.56
CA ALA A 52 12.94 10.32 -5.81
C ALA A 52 12.96 10.05 -4.31
N LEU A 53 11.98 9.29 -3.80
CA LEU A 53 11.93 8.85 -2.41
C LEU A 53 13.14 8.00 -2.02
N ALA A 54 13.52 7.01 -2.84
CA ALA A 54 14.67 6.16 -2.57
C ALA A 54 16.01 6.93 -2.64
N ALA A 55 16.10 7.98 -3.47
CA ALA A 55 17.27 8.86 -3.51
C ALA A 55 17.40 9.71 -2.24
N ASP A 56 16.28 10.24 -1.73
CA ASP A 56 16.26 11.07 -0.51
C ASP A 56 16.32 10.21 0.78
N TYR A 57 15.76 8.99 0.74
CA TYR A 57 15.62 8.04 1.85
C TYR A 57 15.95 6.61 1.38
N PRO A 58 17.24 6.21 1.35
CA PRO A 58 17.68 4.92 0.82
C PRO A 58 17.02 3.70 1.48
N GLU A 59 16.59 3.81 2.74
CA GLU A 59 15.85 2.79 3.46
C GLU A 59 14.47 2.46 2.85
N LEU A 60 13.92 3.32 1.99
CA LEU A 60 12.63 3.13 1.32
C LEU A 60 12.76 2.53 -0.09
N SER A 61 13.97 2.15 -0.52
CA SER A 61 14.24 1.57 -1.86
C SER A 61 13.39 0.34 -2.16
N GLN A 62 13.11 -0.49 -1.15
CA GLN A 62 12.29 -1.70 -1.28
C GLN A 62 10.78 -1.46 -1.07
N GLY A 63 10.37 -0.20 -0.89
CA GLY A 63 9.00 0.19 -0.57
C GLY A 63 8.92 1.13 0.63
N CYS A 64 7.85 1.91 0.70
CA CYS A 64 7.59 2.91 1.75
C CYS A 64 6.69 2.33 2.84
N GLU A 65 5.39 2.20 2.59
CA GLU A 65 4.41 1.64 3.53
C GLU A 65 4.29 0.11 3.44
N VAL A 66 4.64 -0.46 2.29
CA VAL A 66 4.64 -1.89 2.02
C VAL A 66 5.84 -2.22 1.14
N THR A 67 6.46 -3.39 1.33
CA THR A 67 7.55 -3.82 0.46
C THR A 67 7.04 -4.45 -0.84
N ASP A 68 7.84 -4.35 -1.90
CA ASP A 68 7.55 -4.97 -3.21
C ASP A 68 7.20 -6.46 -3.08
N GLU A 69 8.00 -7.17 -2.28
CA GLU A 69 7.83 -8.60 -2.02
C GLU A 69 6.43 -8.93 -1.48
N VAL A 70 5.83 -8.09 -0.64
CA VAL A 70 4.48 -8.34 -0.12
C VAL A 70 3.44 -8.09 -1.21
N VAL A 71 3.56 -7.00 -1.97
CA VAL A 71 2.61 -6.62 -3.02
C VAL A 71 2.56 -7.65 -4.14
N GLU A 72 3.71 -8.18 -4.55
CA GLU A 72 3.85 -9.17 -5.63
C GLU A 72 3.69 -10.62 -5.14
N SER A 73 3.46 -10.84 -3.85
CA SER A 73 3.26 -12.19 -3.28
C SER A 73 1.81 -12.69 -3.42
N PRO A 74 1.58 -14.01 -3.26
CA PRO A 74 0.22 -14.58 -3.14
C PRO A 74 -0.59 -14.12 -1.91
N TYR A 75 0.03 -13.40 -0.97
CA TYR A 75 -0.70 -12.78 0.14
C TYR A 75 -1.49 -11.56 -0.32
N SER A 76 -1.04 -10.87 -1.37
CA SER A 76 -1.66 -9.66 -1.90
C SER A 76 -2.96 -9.96 -2.65
N ILE A 77 -4.01 -9.20 -2.31
CA ILE A 77 -5.30 -9.19 -3.03
C ILE A 77 -5.69 -7.76 -3.45
N VAL A 78 -4.71 -6.86 -3.58
CA VAL A 78 -4.95 -5.43 -3.81
C VAL A 78 -5.70 -5.14 -5.12
N PHE A 79 -5.54 -6.01 -6.14
CA PHE A 79 -6.26 -5.87 -7.42
C PHE A 79 -7.71 -6.37 -7.33
N ASP A 80 -7.96 -7.46 -6.60
CA ASP A 80 -9.33 -7.90 -6.31
C ASP A 80 -10.07 -6.85 -5.46
N GLU A 81 -9.39 -6.27 -4.46
CA GLU A 81 -9.89 -5.15 -3.69
C GLU A 81 -10.21 -3.94 -4.59
N ALA A 82 -9.30 -3.60 -5.51
CA ALA A 82 -9.49 -2.49 -6.45
C ALA A 82 -10.69 -2.73 -7.39
N GLU A 83 -10.86 -3.93 -7.93
CA GLU A 83 -12.02 -4.30 -8.76
C GLU A 83 -13.33 -4.17 -7.97
N ASN A 84 -13.34 -4.62 -6.71
CA ASN A 84 -14.51 -4.56 -5.84
C ASN A 84 -14.99 -3.12 -5.54
N ARG A 85 -14.16 -2.09 -5.76
CA ARG A 85 -14.60 -0.68 -5.72
C ARG A 85 -15.70 -0.41 -6.75
N MET A 86 -15.62 -0.99 -7.95
CA MET A 86 -16.64 -0.80 -8.99
C MET A 86 -17.96 -1.45 -8.59
N HIS A 87 -17.90 -2.69 -8.08
CA HIS A 87 -19.09 -3.44 -7.67
C HIS A 87 -19.81 -2.78 -6.49
N THR A 88 -19.05 -2.30 -5.50
CA THR A 88 -19.61 -1.61 -4.33
C THR A 88 -20.26 -0.28 -4.71
N ILE A 89 -19.60 0.54 -5.56
CA ILE A 89 -20.20 1.79 -6.07
C ILE A 89 -21.46 1.49 -6.89
N LYS A 90 -21.43 0.46 -7.75
CA LYS A 90 -22.62 0.01 -8.52
C LYS A 90 -23.78 -0.35 -7.60
N ALA A 91 -23.53 -1.10 -6.52
CA ALA A 91 -24.56 -1.45 -5.55
C ALA A 91 -25.16 -0.21 -4.89
N VAL A 92 -24.34 0.78 -4.52
CA VAL A 92 -24.82 2.06 -3.98
C VAL A 92 -25.71 2.78 -5.00
N MET A 93 -25.30 2.85 -6.28
CA MET A 93 -26.10 3.48 -7.34
C MET A 93 -27.43 2.77 -7.56
N VAL A 94 -27.45 1.43 -7.60
CA VAL A 94 -28.69 0.66 -7.76
C VAL A 94 -29.61 0.83 -6.55
N ALA A 95 -29.08 0.79 -5.33
CA ALA A 95 -29.89 0.93 -4.12
C ALA A 95 -30.49 2.34 -3.96
N THR A 96 -29.85 3.37 -4.52
CA THR A 96 -30.28 4.76 -4.37
C THR A 96 -31.06 5.31 -5.56
N LEU A 97 -30.80 4.80 -6.76
CA LEU A 97 -31.36 5.30 -8.03
C LEU A 97 -32.02 4.21 -8.89
N GLY A 98 -31.88 2.92 -8.54
CA GLY A 98 -32.51 1.82 -9.24
C GLY A 98 -34.01 1.75 -8.96
N GLN A 99 -34.79 1.42 -10.00
CA GLN A 99 -36.24 1.23 -9.93
C GLN A 99 -36.60 -0.18 -9.45
#